data_AF-A0A958FNS9-F1
#
_entry.id   AF-A0A958FNS9-F1
#
_cell.length_a   1.000
_cell.length_b   1.000
_cell.length_c   1.000
_cell.angle_alpha   90.00
_cell.angle_beta   90.00
_cell.angle_gamma   90.00
#
_symmetry.space_group_name_H-M   'P 1'
#
loop_
_entity.id
_entity.type
_entity.pdbx_description
1 polymer ?
#
loop_
_entity_poly.entity_id
_entity_poly.type
_entity_poly.pdbx_seq_one_letter_code
_entity_poly.pdbx_strand_id
1 'polypeptide(L)'
;MYIREILATINLAHHFDSAFTPEQAYRFLRVAMARDHFRQKLAELKQAGLVEETDGALFTRNLQAQYRRKQEWSRALFQRHRGYLRLIAKLPW
;
A
#
# COMPACT_ATOMS: atom_id res chain seq x y z
N MET A 1 -13.54 -16.55 -7.15
CA MET A 1 -12.91 -15.93 -8.34
C MET A 1 -12.65 -14.44 -8.10
N TYR A 2 -13.68 -13.64 -7.80
CA TYR A 2 -13.61 -12.18 -7.60
C TYR A 2 -12.66 -11.65 -6.50
N ILE A 3 -12.55 -12.34 -5.36
CA ILE A 3 -11.65 -11.91 -4.26
C ILE A 3 -10.19 -11.82 -4.73
N ARG A 4 -9.76 -12.80 -5.55
CA ARG A 4 -8.39 -12.86 -6.07
C ARG A 4 -8.10 -11.68 -7.00
N GLU A 5 -9.10 -11.22 -7.73
CA GLU A 5 -8.96 -10.10 -8.67
C GLU A 5 -8.89 -8.77 -7.94
N ILE A 6 -9.71 -8.57 -6.90
CA ILE A 6 -9.62 -7.37 -6.05
C ILE A 6 -8.23 -7.28 -5.42
N LEU A 7 -7.74 -8.39 -4.83
CA LEU A 7 -6.39 -8.44 -4.26
C LEU A 7 -5.30 -8.23 -5.32
N ALA A 8 -5.45 -8.80 -6.51
CA ALA A 8 -4.51 -8.62 -7.61
C ALA A 8 -4.47 -7.16 -8.08
N THR A 9 -5.62 -6.49 -8.23
CA THR A 9 -5.69 -5.07 -8.60
C THR A 9 -5.03 -4.19 -7.54
N ILE A 10 -5.29 -4.44 -6.25
CA ILE A 10 -4.64 -3.70 -5.16
C ILE A 10 -3.12 -3.94 -5.20
N ASN A 11 -2.68 -5.20 -5.29
CA ASN A 11 -1.25 -5.51 -5.36
C ASN A 11 -0.56 -4.91 -6.59
N LEU A 12 -1.25 -4.89 -7.74
CA LEU A 12 -0.76 -4.28 -8.97
C LEU A 12 -0.54 -2.77 -8.77
N ALA A 13 -1.47 -2.07 -8.13
CA ALA A 13 -1.33 -0.65 -7.82
C ALA A 13 -0.01 -0.38 -7.07
N HIS A 14 0.22 -1.14 -6.00
CA HIS A 14 1.42 -1.00 -5.16
C HIS A 14 2.69 -1.43 -5.86
N HIS A 15 2.61 -2.33 -6.84
CA HIS A 15 3.75 -2.68 -7.68
C HIS A 15 4.25 -1.50 -8.51
N PHE A 16 3.36 -0.59 -8.90
CA PHE A 16 3.68 0.66 -9.59
C PHE A 16 3.80 1.86 -8.64
N ASP A 17 4.19 1.61 -7.38
CA ASP A 17 4.36 2.62 -6.32
C ASP A 17 3.13 3.52 -6.12
N SER A 18 1.94 3.02 -6.46
CA SER A 18 0.67 3.73 -6.30
C SER A 18 -0.22 3.00 -5.30
N ALA A 19 -1.08 3.74 -4.59
CA ALA A 19 -2.06 3.16 -3.68
C ALA A 19 -3.45 3.57 -4.15
N PHE A 20 -4.33 2.60 -4.37
CA PHE A 20 -5.68 2.88 -4.89
C PHE A 20 -6.68 3.10 -3.77
N THR A 21 -7.53 4.10 -3.95
CA THR A 21 -8.78 4.23 -3.19
C THR A 21 -9.76 3.10 -3.58
N PRO A 22 -10.78 2.82 -2.77
CA PRO A 22 -11.81 1.84 -3.13
C PRO A 22 -12.46 2.10 -4.50
N GLU A 23 -12.72 3.37 -4.82
CA GLU A 23 -13.26 3.82 -6.11
C GLU A 23 -12.30 3.56 -7.27
N GLN A 24 -11.01 3.82 -7.09
CA GLN A 24 -9.99 3.53 -8.11
C GLN A 24 -9.82 2.01 -8.30
N ALA A 25 -9.77 1.25 -7.21
CA ALA A 25 -9.71 -0.20 -7.26
C ALA A 25 -10.92 -0.79 -8.00
N TYR A 26 -12.12 -0.23 -7.79
CA TYR A 26 -13.31 -0.60 -8.56
C TYR A 26 -13.18 -0.29 -10.05
N ARG A 27 -12.72 0.92 -10.39
CA ARG A 27 -12.58 1.37 -11.78
C ARG A 27 -11.55 0.57 -12.57
N PHE A 28 -10.49 0.11 -11.90
CA PHE A 28 -9.40 -0.67 -12.50
C PHE A 28 -9.55 -2.19 -12.31
N LEU A 29 -10.71 -2.67 -11.86
CA LEU A 29 -11.00 -4.10 -11.89
C LEU A 29 -11.00 -4.59 -13.34
N ARG A 30 -10.27 -5.67 -13.60
CA ARG A 30 -10.27 -6.32 -14.92
C ARG A 30 -11.57 -7.04 -15.24
N VAL A 31 -12.44 -7.23 -14.25
CA VAL A 31 -13.67 -8.00 -14.40
C VAL A 31 -14.89 -7.15 -14.13
N ALA A 32 -15.88 -7.32 -14.99
CA ALA A 32 -17.18 -6.66 -14.85
C ALA A 32 -17.84 -7.15 -13.56
N MET A 33 -18.02 -6.21 -12.63
CA MET A 33 -18.63 -6.46 -11.34
C MET A 33 -19.59 -5.32 -11.01
N ALA A 34 -20.78 -5.67 -10.49
CA ALA A 34 -21.69 -4.69 -9.94
C ALA A 34 -21.04 -3.98 -8.74
N ARG A 35 -21.21 -2.66 -8.65
CA ARG A 35 -20.55 -1.85 -7.61
C ARG A 35 -20.91 -2.30 -6.20
N ASP A 36 -22.15 -2.70 -5.97
CA ASP A 36 -22.60 -3.19 -4.66
C ASP A 36 -21.95 -4.53 -4.30
N HIS A 37 -21.78 -5.41 -5.29
CA HIS A 37 -21.06 -6.67 -5.11
C HIS A 37 -19.59 -6.41 -4.78
N PHE A 38 -18.93 -5.46 -5.44
CA PHE A 38 -17.56 -5.06 -5.10
C PHE A 38 -17.45 -4.54 -3.68
N ARG A 39 -18.36 -3.65 -3.26
CA ARG A 39 -18.37 -3.10 -1.90
C ARG A 39 -18.54 -4.19 -0.85
N GLN A 40 -19.45 -5.14 -1.10
CA GLN A 40 -19.66 -6.28 -0.20
C GLN A 40 -18.40 -7.14 -0.09
N LYS A 41 -17.74 -7.46 -1.22
CA LYS A 41 -16.49 -8.24 -1.21
C LYS A 41 -15.32 -7.51 -0.60
N LEU A 42 -15.22 -6.20 -0.80
CA LEU A 42 -14.20 -5.38 -0.13
C LEU A 42 -14.43 -5.33 1.38
N ALA A 43 -15.69 -5.25 1.83
CA ALA A 43 -16.04 -5.31 3.25
C ALA A 43 -15.70 -6.68 3.87
N GLU A 44 -16.00 -7.79 3.18
CA GLU A 44 -15.60 -9.14 3.60
C GLU A 44 -14.07 -9.24 3.74
N LEU A 45 -13.30 -8.68 2.79
CA LEU A 45 -11.83 -8.68 2.83
C LEU A 45 -11.27 -7.85 3.99
N LYS A 46 -11.92 -6.73 4.32
CA LYS A 46 -11.57 -5.90 5.48
C LYS A 46 -11.87 -6.60 6.79
N GLN A 47 -13.05 -7.22 6.91
CA GLN A 47 -13.43 -8.00 8.10
C GLN A 47 -12.51 -9.20 8.32
N ALA A 48 -12.06 -9.85 7.24
CA ALA A 48 -11.09 -10.94 7.30
C ALA A 48 -9.64 -10.48 7.60
N GLY A 49 -9.38 -9.17 7.71
CA GLY A 49 -8.04 -8.62 7.95
C GLY A 49 -7.05 -8.87 6.81
N LEU A 50 -7.55 -9.08 5.59
CA LEU A 50 -6.72 -9.31 4.40
C LEU A 50 -6.37 -7.98 3.70
N VAL A 51 -7.28 -7.02 3.77
CA VAL A 51 -7.14 -5.67 3.23
C VAL A 51 -7.42 -4.67 4.33
N GLU A 52 -6.56 -3.66 4.46
CA GLU A 52 -6.79 -2.52 5.33
C GLU A 52 -6.88 -1.24 4.51
N GLU A 53 -7.59 -0.25 5.04
CA GLU A 53 -7.60 1.08 4.48
C GLU A 53 -6.75 1.99 5.37
N THR A 54 -5.79 2.68 4.77
CA THR A 54 -4.90 3.62 5.44
C THR A 54 -4.82 4.88 4.57
N ASP A 55 -5.09 6.04 5.15
CA ASP A 55 -5.12 7.34 4.45
C ASP A 55 -5.99 7.34 3.17
N GLY A 56 -7.11 6.61 3.20
CA GLY A 56 -8.05 6.49 2.08
C GLY A 56 -7.61 5.53 0.97
N ALA A 57 -6.46 4.88 1.11
CA ALA A 57 -5.95 3.90 0.15
C ALA A 57 -6.00 2.47 0.71
N LEU A 58 -6.19 1.50 -0.19
CA LEU A 58 -6.27 0.09 0.13
C LEU A 58 -4.90 -0.56 0.13
N PHE A 59 -4.58 -1.28 1.20
CA PHE A 59 -3.34 -2.04 1.34
C PHE A 59 -3.67 -3.50 1.66
N THR A 60 -2.93 -4.43 1.05
CA THR A 60 -2.99 -5.82 1.52
C THR A 60 -2.09 -5.99 2.75
N ARG A 61 -2.46 -6.89 3.66
CA ARG A 61 -1.69 -7.16 4.88
C ARG A 61 -0.22 -7.50 4.60
N ASN A 62 0.03 -8.23 3.50
CA ASN A 62 1.37 -8.62 3.09
C ASN A 62 2.21 -7.41 2.61
N LEU A 63 1.57 -6.48 1.88
CA LEU A 63 2.19 -5.24 1.44
C LEU A 63 2.53 -4.30 2.61
N GLN A 64 1.63 -4.14 3.58
CA GLN A 64 1.95 -3.34 4.78
C GLN A 64 3.20 -3.88 5.50
N ALA A 65 3.32 -5.20 5.63
CA ALA A 65 4.51 -5.80 6.25
C ALA A 65 5.79 -5.50 5.47
N GLN A 66 5.73 -5.52 4.13
CA GLN A 66 6.87 -5.13 3.29
C GLN A 66 7.21 -3.63 3.39
N TYR A 67 6.21 -2.76 3.41
CA TYR A 67 6.42 -1.32 3.59
C TYR A 67 7.04 -1.00 4.96
N ARG A 68 6.58 -1.63 6.04
CA ARG A 68 7.18 -1.48 7.37
C ARG A 68 8.64 -1.90 7.39
N ARG A 69 8.98 -3.04 6.78
CA ARG A 69 10.38 -3.49 6.65
C ARG A 69 11.23 -2.51 5.84
N LYS A 70 10.72 -1.96 4.74
CA LYS A 70 11.42 -0.91 3.96
C LYS A 70 11.65 0.35 4.80
N GLN A 71 10.65 0.78 5.59
CA GLN A 71 10.79 1.93 6.48
C GLN A 71 11.84 1.69 7.57
N GLU A 72 11.86 0.52 8.19
CA GLU A 72 12.87 0.14 9.19
C GLU A 72 14.27 0.13 8.59
N TRP A 73 14.44 -0.47 7.41
CA TRP A 73 15.71 -0.49 6.70
C TRP A 73 16.19 0.92 6.35
N SER A 74 15.31 1.77 5.82
CA SER A 74 15.60 3.16 5.52
C SER A 74 16.00 3.93 6.77
N ARG A 75 15.25 3.78 7.88
CA ARG A 75 15.58 4.40 9.17
C ARG A 75 16.94 3.93 9.69
N ALA A 76 17.25 2.65 9.60
CA ALA A 76 18.55 2.10 10.00
C ALA A 76 19.68 2.69 9.16
N LEU A 77 19.48 2.81 7.85
CA LEU A 77 20.43 3.43 6.94
C LEU A 77 20.62 4.93 7.26
N PHE A 78 19.54 5.69 7.43
CA PHE A 78 19.59 7.08 7.86
C PHE A 78 20.28 7.27 9.21
N GLN A 79 20.01 6.41 10.20
CA GLN A 79 20.69 6.46 11.49
C GLN A 79 22.20 6.23 11.34
N ARG A 80 22.60 5.26 10.50
CA ARG A 80 24.01 4.97 10.20
C ARG A 80 24.71 6.14 9.50
N HIS A 81 24.02 6.85 8.61
CA HIS A 81 24.57 8.00 7.88
C HIS A 81 24.31 9.36 8.55
N ARG A 82 23.61 9.38 9.70
CA ARG A 82 23.21 10.62 10.40
C ARG A 82 24.39 11.50 10.80
N GLY A 83 25.53 10.90 11.13
CA GLY A 83 26.77 11.62 11.43
C GLY A 83 27.29 12.41 10.23
N TYR A 84 27.35 11.77 9.06
CA TYR A 84 27.77 12.40 7.81
C TYR A 84 26.77 13.46 7.33
N LEU A 85 25.46 13.20 7.42
CA LEU A 85 24.43 14.17 7.06
C LEU A 85 24.47 15.42 7.94
N ARG A 86 24.78 15.29 9.23
CA ARG A 86 24.99 16.42 10.14
C ARG A 86 26.25 17.23 9.82
N LEU A 87 27.29 16.59 9.33
CA LEU A 87 28.52 17.27 8.87
C LEU A 87 28.26 18.05 7.59
N ILE A 88 27.53 17.47 6.63
CA ILE A 88 27.15 18.13 5.38
C ILE A 88 26.24 19.33 5.63
N ALA A 89 25.25 19.21 6.52
CA ALA A 89 24.35 20.31 6.87
C ALA A 89 25.04 21.48 7.61
N LYS A 90 26.27 21.31 8.10
CA LYS A 90 27.07 22.33 8.77
C LYS A 90 28.09 23.03 7.85
N LEU A 91 28.23 22.58 6.60
CA LEU A 91 29.06 23.29 5.64
C LEU A 91 28.38 24.62 5.27
N PRO A 92 29.10 25.75 5.30
CA PRO A 92 28.58 26.99 4.79
C PRO A 92 28.46 26.84 3.27
N TRP A 93 27.24 27.06 2.77
CA TRP A 93 26.92 27.11 1.35
C TRP A 93 27.49 28.38 0.73
#